data_AF-A0A377BG46-F1
#
_entry.id   AF-A0A377BG46-F1
#
_cell.length_a   1.000
_cell.length_b   1.000
_cell.length_c   1.000
_cell.angle_alpha   90.00
_cell.angle_beta   90.00
_cell.angle_gamma   90.00
#
_symmetry.space_group_name_H-M   'P 1'
#
loop_
_entity.id
_entity.type
_entity.pdbx_description
1 polymer ?
#
loop_
_entity_poly.entity_id
_entity_poly.type
_entity_poly.pdbx_seq_one_letter_code
_entity_poly.pdbx_strand_id
1 'polypeptide(L)' 'MAKGIGIQVLKDGSPLQFNNKYTVGRLNNQETRYITIPLHARFYQYGPTTSTGEVESHMIFNLTYD' A
#
# COMPACT_ATOMS: atom_id res chain seq x y z
N MET A 1 -1.73 15.97 -15.70
CA MET A 1 -2.27 15.02 -14.69
C MET A 1 -3.37 14.17 -15.31
N ALA A 2 -3.30 12.85 -15.12
CA ALA A 2 -4.39 11.95 -15.47
C ALA A 2 -5.60 12.16 -14.56
N LYS A 3 -6.79 11.83 -15.05
CA LYS A 3 -8.06 11.89 -14.31
C LYS A 3 -8.68 10.50 -14.21
N GLY A 4 -9.41 10.24 -13.12
CA GLY A 4 -10.18 9.00 -12.93
C GLY A 4 -9.35 7.74 -12.66
N ILE A 5 -8.03 7.86 -12.59
CA ILE A 5 -7.07 6.80 -12.28
C ILE A 5 -6.19 7.23 -11.11
N GLY A 6 -5.87 6.30 -10.21
CA GLY A 6 -4.94 6.51 -9.10
C GLY A 6 -4.05 5.29 -8.88
N ILE A 7 -3.26 5.31 -7.80
CA ILE A 7 -2.45 4.16 -7.38
C ILE A 7 -3.17 3.43 -6.25
N GLN A 8 -3.37 2.12 -6.41
CA GLN A 8 -3.84 1.23 -5.36
C GLN A 8 -2.70 0.31 -4.94
N VAL A 9 -2.52 0.17 -3.64
CA VAL A 9 -1.49 -0.69 -3.05
C VAL A 9 -2.15 -1.94 -2.50
N LEU A 10 -1.50 -3.08 -2.71
CA LEU A 10 -1.98 -4.39 -2.33
C LEU A 10 -0.96 -5.09 -1.44
N LYS A 11 -1.47 -5.84 -0.47
CA LYS A 11 -0.72 -6.83 0.31
C LYS A 11 -1.35 -8.18 0.06
N ASP A 12 -0.55 -9.16 -0.36
CA ASP A 12 -1.01 -10.53 -0.67
C ASP A 12 -2.22 -10.56 -1.63
N GLY A 13 -2.20 -9.68 -2.64
CA GLY A 13 -3.27 -9.54 -3.63
C GLY A 13 -4.53 -8.78 -3.17
N SER A 14 -4.61 -8.40 -1.89
CA SER A 14 -5.73 -7.65 -1.32
C SER A 14 -5.41 -6.15 -1.21
N PRO A 15 -6.32 -5.24 -1.61
CA PRO A 15 -6.11 -3.80 -1.44
C PRO A 15 -5.90 -3.40 0.02
N LEU A 16 -4.89 -2.58 0.27
CA LEU A 16 -4.73 -1.89 1.54
C LEU A 16 -5.75 -0.74 1.64
N GLN A 17 -6.41 -0.66 2.78
CA GLN A 17 -7.30 0.42 3.14
C GLN A 17 -6.47 1.54 3.78
N PHE A 18 -6.73 2.77 3.34
CA PHE A 18 -6.14 3.95 3.94
C PHE A 18 -6.53 4.07 5.42
N ASN A 19 -5.60 4.61 6.23
CA ASN A 19 -5.77 4.82 7.67
C ASN A 19 -6.09 3.57 8.50
N ASN A 20 -5.84 2.37 7.96
CA ASN A 20 -6.00 1.13 8.69
C ASN A 20 -4.65 0.61 9.21
N LYS A 21 -4.67 -0.04 10.38
CA LYS A 21 -3.48 -0.67 10.96
C LYS A 21 -3.34 -2.09 10.41
N TYR A 22 -2.12 -2.45 10.03
CA TYR A 22 -1.80 -3.79 9.55
C TYR A 22 -0.69 -4.37 10.40
N THR A 23 -0.92 -5.55 10.98
CA THR A 23 0.16 -6.30 11.63
C THR A 23 1.17 -6.73 10.56
N VAL A 24 2.42 -6.29 10.72
CA VAL A 24 3.52 -6.58 9.79
C VAL A 24 4.49 -7.63 10.33
N GLY A 25 4.38 -7.98 11.60
CA GLY A 25 5.18 -9.04 12.22
C GLY A 25 4.80 -9.26 13.68
N ARG A 26 5.20 -10.41 14.22
CA ARG A 26 5.15 -10.71 15.64
C ARG A 26 6.50 -11.30 16.07
N LEU A 27 7.10 -10.72 17.10
CA LEU A 27 8.27 -11.30 17.75
C LEU A 27 7.80 -12.39 18.71
N ASN A 28 8.16 -13.65 18.44
CA ASN A 28 7.82 -14.79 19.28
C ASN A 28 8.99 -15.20 20.20
N ASN A 29 10.17 -14.62 19.98
CA ASN A 29 11.40 -14.80 20.76
C ASN A 29 12.31 -13.57 20.55
N GLN A 30 13.39 -13.47 21.32
CA GLN A 30 14.34 -12.34 21.29
C GLN A 30 15.36 -12.42 20.14
N GLU A 31 15.02 -13.09 19.02
CA GLU A 31 15.94 -13.23 17.90
C GLU A 31 15.79 -12.08 16.90
N THR A 32 16.92 -11.55 16.45
CA THR A 32 16.97 -10.66 15.29
C THR A 32 16.61 -11.44 14.03
N ARG A 33 15.45 -11.14 13.44
CA ARG A 33 14.97 -11.77 12.21
C ARG A 33 14.66 -10.73 11.15
N TYR A 34 15.10 -10.99 9.93
CA TYR A 34 14.68 -10.22 8.77
C TYR A 34 13.24 -10.60 8.40
N ILE A 35 12.41 -9.59 8.11
CA ILE A 35 11.06 -9.76 7.58
C ILE A 35 10.94 -9.02 6.24
N THR A 36 10.13 -9.57 5.34
CA THR A 36 9.76 -8.92 4.09
C THR A 36 8.28 -8.55 4.16
N ILE A 37 7.95 -7.31 3.80
CA ILE A 37 6.56 -6.84 3.66
C ILE A 37 6.29 -6.67 2.16
N PRO A 38 5.71 -7.68 1.49
CA PRO A 38 5.56 -7.68 0.03
C PRO A 38 4.36 -6.81 -0.39
N LEU A 39 4.64 -5.58 -0.82
CA LEU A 39 3.62 -4.67 -1.32
C LEU A 39 3.70 -4.55 -2.85
N HIS A 40 2.53 -4.55 -3.49
CA HIS A 40 2.40 -4.33 -4.92
C HIS A 40 1.59 -3.07 -5.17
N ALA A 41 1.97 -2.28 -6.16
CA ALA A 41 1.20 -1.12 -6.60
C ALA A 41 0.62 -1.38 -7.99
N ARG A 42 -0.60 -0.92 -8.23
CA ARG A 42 -1.23 -0.93 -9.56
C ARG A 42 -2.01 0.35 -9.81
N PHE A 43 -2.21 0.68 -11.08
CA PHE A 43 -3.20 1.68 -11.45
C PHE A 43 -4.61 1.15 -11.13
N TYR A 44 -5.44 2.02 -10.56
CA TYR A 44 -6.82 1.71 -10.21
C TYR A 44 -7.75 2.82 -10.71
N GLN A 45 -8.75 2.44 -11.50
CA GLN A 45 -9.76 3.36 -11.99
C GLN A 45 -10.83 3.57 -10.93
N TYR A 46 -10.95 4.80 -10.44
CA TYR A 46 -11.99 5.21 -9.49
C TYR A 46 -13.08 6.06 -10.13
N GLY A 47 -12.80 6.66 -11.30
CA GLY A 47 -13.74 7.49 -12.04
C GLY A 47 -14.47 6.71 -13.14
N PRO A 48 -15.62 7.21 -13.63
CA PRO A 48 -16.37 6.57 -14.72
C PRO A 48 -15.58 6.57 -16.04
N THR A 49 -14.64 7.50 -16.22
CA THR A 49 -13.73 7.58 -17.37
C THR A 49 -12.32 7.95 -16.92
N THR A 50 -11.32 7.65 -17.76
CA THR A 50 -9.91 7.98 -17.50
C THR A 50 -9.34 8.90 -18.59
N SER A 51 -8.35 9.72 -18.24
CA SER A 51 -7.56 10.49 -19.20
C SER A 51 -6.06 10.18 -19.07
N THR A 52 -5.32 10.40 -20.15
CA THR A 52 -3.86 10.28 -20.12
C THR A 52 -3.21 11.42 -19.34
N GLY A 53 -2.01 11.17 -18.84
CA GLY A 53 -1.20 12.12 -18.08
C GLY A 53 -0.45 11.45 -16.94
N GLU A 54 0.35 12.25 -16.23
CA GLU A 54 1.07 11.78 -15.05
C GLU A 54 0.11 11.46 -13.89
N VAL A 55 0.43 10.39 -13.16
CA VAL A 55 -0.22 9.97 -11.92
C VAL A 55 0.83 10.00 -10.84
N GLU A 56 0.60 10.81 -9.81
CA GLU A 56 1.49 10.93 -8.66
C GLU A 56 0.71 10.55 -7.40
N SER A 57 1.35 9.80 -6.50
CA SER A 57 0.76 9.42 -5.22
C SER A 57 1.84 9.36 -4.16
N HIS A 58 1.55 9.92 -2.99
CA HIS A 58 2.42 9.87 -1.82
C HIS A 58 1.83 8.91 -0.79
N MET A 59 2.57 7.85 -0.47
CA MET A 59 2.20 6.89 0.58
C MET A 59 3.20 6.96 1.73
N ILE A 60 2.66 7.02 2.95
CA ILE A 60 3.46 7.06 4.19
C ILE A 60 3.24 5.74 4.92
N PHE A 61 4.34 5.05 5.25
CA PHE A 61 4.32 3.88 6.09
C PHE A 61 4.76 4.25 7.50
N ASN A 62 3.85 4.14 8.46
CA ASN A 62 4.15 4.30 9.87
C ASN A 62 4.38 2.92 10.50
N LEU A 63 5.56 2.73 11.10
CA LEU A 63 5.87 1.56 11.90
C LEU A 63 5.82 1.95 13.38
N THR A 64 4.95 1.30 14.14
CA THR A 64 4.83 1.48 15.58
C THR A 64 5.09 0.15 16.28
N TYR A 65 5.73 0.23 17.45
CA TYR A 65 5.92 -0.91 18.35
C TYR A 65 4.92 -0.72 19.49
N ASP A 66 4.16 -1.77 19.79
CA ASP A 66 3.28 -1.84 20.96
C ASP A 66 4.06 -2.37 22.18
#